data_AF-A0A376U5R3-F1
#
_entry.id   AF-A0A376U5R3-F1
#
_cell.length_a   1.000
_cell.length_b   1.000
_cell.length_c   1.000
_cell.angle_alpha   90.00
_cell.angle_beta   90.00
_cell.angle_gamma   90.00
#
_symmetry.space_group_name_H-M   'P 1'
#
loop_
_entity.id
_entity.type
_entity.pdbx_description
1 polymer ?
#
loop_
_entity_poly.entity_id
_entity_poly.type
_entity_poly.pdbx_seq_one_letter_code
_entity_poly.pdbx_strand_id
1 'polypeptide(L)' 'MTLSSQHYLVITALGADRPGIVNTITRHVSSCGCNIEDSRLAMLGEEFTFIMLLSGSWNALL' A
#
# COMPACT_ATOMS: atom_id res chain seq x y z
N MET A 1 17.94 -18.81 13.90
CA MET A 1 17.72 -17.83 12.80
C MET A 1 16.37 -18.12 12.20
N THR A 2 15.32 -17.43 12.65
CA THR A 2 13.97 -17.59 12.08
C THR A 2 13.98 -16.94 10.70
N LEU A 3 13.77 -17.74 9.65
CA LEU A 3 13.50 -17.25 8.31
C LEU A 3 12.18 -16.45 8.40
N SER A 4 12.29 -15.12 8.47
CA SER A 4 11.14 -14.25 8.25
C SER A 4 10.72 -14.45 6.80
N SER A 5 9.71 -15.29 6.56
CA SER A 5 9.09 -15.41 5.25
C SER A 5 8.43 -14.08 4.92
N GLN A 6 9.14 -13.23 4.18
CA GLN A 6 8.60 -11.99 3.65
C GLN A 6 7.60 -12.37 2.55
N HIS A 7 6.36 -11.95 2.74
CA HIS A 7 5.31 -12.11 1.74
C HIS A 7 5.13 -10.80 0.99
N TYR A 8 4.66 -10.90 -0.25
CA TYR A 8 4.40 -9.75 -1.10
C TYR A 8 2.91 -9.71 -1.48
N LEU A 9 2.33 -8.51 -1.48
CA LEU A 9 0.94 -8.27 -1.85
C LEU A 9 0.85 -7.06 -2.78
N VAL A 10 0.12 -7.19 -3.88
CA VAL A 10 -0.19 -6.04 -4.75
C VAL A 10 -1.57 -5.52 -4.39
N ILE A 11 -1.66 -4.24 -4.05
CA ILE A 11 -2.91 -3.54 -3.78
C ILE A 11 -3.11 -2.45 -4.82
N THR A 12 -4.31 -2.36 -5.38
CA THR A 12 -4.75 -1.22 -6.20
C THR A 12 -5.91 -0.55 -5.49
N ALA A 13 -5.73 0.70 -5.09
CA ALA A 13 -6.76 1.57 -4.56
C ALA A 13 -7.28 2.51 -5.67
N LEU A 14 -8.60 2.69 -5.73
CA LEU A 14 -9.30 3.53 -6.70
C LEU A 14 -10.34 4.38 -5.97
N GLY A 15 -10.54 5.61 -6.42
CA GLY A 15 -11.64 6.47 -5.97
C GLY A 15 -11.35 7.95 -6.18
N ALA A 16 -12.26 8.84 -5.79
CA ALA A 16 -12.09 10.28 -5.97
C ALA A 16 -10.86 10.84 -5.26
N ASP A 17 -10.16 11.78 -5.89
CA ASP A 17 -9.01 12.45 -5.29
C ASP A 17 -9.41 13.30 -4.08
N ARG A 18 -8.61 13.20 -3.02
CA ARG A 18 -8.81 13.94 -1.77
C ARG A 18 -7.44 14.36 -1.22
N PRO A 19 -7.26 15.64 -0.86
CA PRO A 19 -6.03 16.09 -0.23
C PRO A 19 -5.64 15.20 0.97
N GLY A 20 -4.42 14.67 0.92
CA GLY A 20 -3.88 13.82 1.98
C GLY A 20 -4.20 12.33 1.87
N ILE A 21 -4.91 11.87 0.83
CA ILE A 21 -5.26 10.45 0.66
C ILE A 21 -4.04 9.52 0.67
N VAL A 22 -2.96 9.91 0.00
CA VAL A 22 -1.70 9.16 -0.01
C VAL A 22 -1.12 9.02 1.39
N ASN A 23 -1.08 10.11 2.16
CA ASN A 23 -0.56 10.10 3.53
C ASN A 23 -1.41 9.25 4.49
N THR A 24 -2.73 9.20 4.26
CA THR A 24 -3.62 8.30 5.00
C THR A 24 -3.32 6.84 4.67
N ILE A 25 -3.19 6.51 3.38
CA ILE A 25 -2.89 5.14 2.92
C ILE A 25 -1.52 4.68 3.43
N THR A 26 -0.46 5.47 3.23
CA THR A 26 0.90 5.07 3.62
C THR A 26 1.02 4.90 5.14
N ARG A 27 0.42 5.77 5.95
CA ARG A 27 0.38 5.58 7.40
C ARG A 27 -0.36 4.32 7.80
N HIS A 28 -1.45 3.98 7.11
CA HIS A 28 -2.18 2.77 7.42
C HIS A 28 -1.34 1.52 7.11
N VAL A 29 -0.72 1.47 5.93
CA VAL A 29 0.20 0.40 5.54
C VAL A 29 1.33 0.24 6.56
N SER A 30 1.98 1.34 6.95
CA SER A 30 3.03 1.30 7.97
C SER A 30 2.51 0.86 9.34
N SER A 31 1.30 1.26 9.74
CA SER A 31 0.70 0.86 11.01
C SER A 31 0.38 -0.63 11.10
N CYS A 32 0.15 -1.28 9.96
CA CYS A 32 -0.01 -2.74 9.87
C CYS A 32 1.33 -3.49 9.94
N GLY A 33 2.47 -2.79 9.96
CA GLY A 33 3.80 -3.40 9.91
C GLY A 33 4.23 -3.84 8.50
N CYS A 34 3.60 -3.30 7.46
CA CYS A 34 3.97 -3.52 6.07
C CYS A 34 4.92 -2.43 5.55
N ASN A 35 5.77 -2.79 4.60
CA ASN A 35 6.58 -1.86 3.82
C ASN A 35 5.98 -1.70 2.41
N ILE A 36 6.15 -0.52 1.80
CA ILE A 36 5.82 -0.28 0.39
C ILE A 36 7.14 -0.43 -0.39
N GLU A 37 7.23 -1.47 -1.22
CA GLU A 37 8.42 -1.77 -2.02
C GLU A 37 8.44 -0.99 -3.34
N ASP A 38 7.27 -0.89 -3.97
CA ASP A 38 7.07 -0.11 -5.19
C ASP A 38 5.67 0.49 -5.15
N SER A 39 5.49 1.65 -5.78
CA SER A 39 4.18 2.25 -5.91
C SER A 39 4.06 3.12 -7.15
N ARG A 40 2.86 3.17 -7.71
CA ARG A 40 2.50 4.01 -8.86
C ARG A 40 1.20 4.72 -8.56
N LEU A 41 1.24 6.04 -8.67
CA LEU A 41 0.07 6.90 -8.55
C LEU A 41 -0.27 7.43 -9.94
N ALA A 42 -1.55 7.35 -10.30
CA ALA A 42 -2.07 7.95 -11.51
C ALA A 42 -3.38 8.70 -11.20
N MET A 43 -3.60 9.77 -11.96
CA MET A 43 -4.84 10.53 -11.96
C MET A 43 -5.55 10.30 -13.29
N LEU A 44 -6.83 9.97 -13.24
CA LEU A 44 -7.70 9.80 -14.40
C LEU A 44 -8.93 10.68 -14.24
N GLY A 45 -8.84 11.92 -14.72
CA GLY A 45 -9.84 12.94 -14.43
C GLY A 45 -9.84 13.27 -12.93
N GLU A 46 -10.99 13.13 -12.27
CA GLU A 46 -11.14 13.32 -10.82
C GLU A 46 -10.88 12.04 -10.01
N GLU A 47 -10.59 10.92 -10.70
CA GLU A 47 -10.30 9.64 -10.06
C GLU A 47 -8.80 9.50 -9.77
N PHE A 48 -8.51 9.12 -8.55
CA PHE A 48 -7.22 8.72 -8.04
C PHE A 48 -7.05 7.20 -8.18
N THR A 49 -5.89 6.78 -8.66
CA THR A 49 -5.46 5.38 -8.69
C THR A 49 -4.11 5.25 -8.00
N PHE A 50 -3.99 4.30 -7.08
CA PHE A 50 -2.74 4.01 -6.40
C PHE A 50 -2.48 2.51 -6.34
N ILE A 51 -1.45 2.10 -7.07
CA ILE A 51 -0.97 0.72 -7.13
C ILE A 51 0.24 0.62 -6.22
N MET A 52 0.29 -0.37 -5.34
CA MET A 52 1.38 -0.59 -4.39
C MET A 52 1.77 -2.06 -4.38
N LEU A 53 3.07 -2.33 -4.41
CA LEU A 53 3.65 -3.60 -4.02
C LEU A 53 4.06 -3.48 -2.55
N LEU A 54 3.39 -4.25 -1.69
CA LEU A 54 3.67 -4.30 -0.28
C LEU A 54 4.51 -5.52 0.07
N SER A 55 5.30 -5.41 1.12
CA SER A 55 5.96 -6.54 1.75
C SER A 55 5.69 -6.57 3.26
N GLY A 56 5.55 -7.76 3.83
CA GLY A 56 5.32 -7.91 5.28
C GLY A 56 5.26 -9.37 5.73
N SER A 57 5.08 -9.56 7.04
CA SER A 57 4.72 -10.88 7.58
C SER A 57 3.29 -11.26 7.19
N TRP A 58 2.93 -12.55 7.25
CA TRP A 58 1.58 -12.99 6.93
C TRP A 58 0.50 -12.29 7.77
N ASN A 59 0.77 -12.03 9.05
CA ASN A 59 -0.15 -11.32 9.97
C ASN A 59 -0.26 -9.81 9.70
N ALA A 60 0.66 -9.24 8.93
CA ALA A 60 0.64 -7.82 8.57
C ALA A 60 -0.16 -7.57 7.28
N LEU A 61 -0.28 -8.60 6.43
CA LEU A 61 -0.92 -8.53 5.11
C LEU A 61 -2.39 -8.98 5.11
N LEU A 62 -2.89 -9.58 6.21
CA LEU A 62 -4.27 -10.05 6.42
C LEU A 62 -4.79 -9.55 7.76
#